data_AF-A0A821UZB6-F1
#
_entry.id   AF-A0A821UZB6-F1
#
_cell.length_a   1.000
_cell.length_b   1.000
_cell.length_c   1.000
_cell.angle_alpha   90.00
_cell.angle_beta   90.00
_cell.angle_gamma   90.00
#
_symmetry.space_group_name_H-M   'P 1'
#
loop_
_entity.id
_entity.type
_entity.pdbx_description
1 polymer ?
#
loop_
_entity_poly.entity_id
_entity_poly.type
_entity_poly.pdbx_seq_one_letter_code
_entity_poly.pdbx_strand_id
1 'polypeptide(L)' 'NDKITVENRTKTQLDSNNPNNNNSTNPSTTTKTAIAIDDCQFHQCVKLSKFESEHSISFIPPDGEFELMRYRTTKDISLP' A
#
# COMPACT_ATOMS: atom_id res chain seq x y z
N ASN A 1 -0.79 4.33 17.58
CA ASN A 1 -1.03 5.11 16.35
C ASN A 1 -0.63 4.26 15.16
N ASP A 2 -1.56 3.47 14.64
CA ASP A 2 -1.26 2.54 13.55
C ASP A 2 -1.30 3.25 12.19
N LYS A 3 -0.39 2.86 11.28
CA LYS A 3 -0.22 3.43 9.94
C LYS A 3 -0.01 2.32 8.91
N ILE A 4 -0.89 2.23 7.93
CA ILE A 4 -0.76 1.36 6.75
C ILE A 4 -0.45 2.25 5.55
N THR A 5 0.44 1.85 4.64
CA THR A 5 0.82 2.63 3.44
C THR A 5 0.50 1.83 2.18
N VAL A 6 -0.24 2.42 1.24
CA VAL A 6 -0.65 1.82 -0.04
C VAL A 6 0.25 2.38 -1.15
N GLU A 7 1.12 1.55 -1.73
CA GLU A 7 2.07 1.97 -2.79
C GLU A 7 1.49 1.71 -4.19
N ASN A 8 0.87 2.72 -4.82
CA ASN A 8 0.55 2.69 -6.26
C ASN A 8 1.75 3.23 -7.06
N ARG A 9 2.61 2.33 -7.58
CA ARG A 9 3.66 2.76 -8.53
C ARG A 9 3.08 2.95 -9.93
N THR A 10 2.75 4.17 -10.29
CA THR A 10 2.68 4.60 -11.69
C THR A 10 4.11 4.71 -12.22
N LYS A 11 4.43 3.96 -13.27
CA LYS A 11 5.79 3.81 -13.80
C LYS A 11 5.99 4.76 -14.98
N THR A 12 6.82 5.80 -14.81
CA THR A 12 7.41 6.64 -15.87
C THR A 12 8.90 6.80 -15.52
N GLN A 13 9.80 5.96 -16.03
CA GLN A 13 10.68 6.13 -17.22
C GLN A 13 12.12 6.58 -16.84
N LEU A 14 13.11 5.72 -17.16
CA LEU A 14 14.52 5.90 -17.61
C LEU A 14 15.24 7.23 -17.22
N ASP A 15 16.41 7.29 -16.55
CA ASP A 15 17.75 6.92 -17.05
C ASP A 15 18.92 6.90 -16.00
N SER A 16 19.98 6.15 -16.37
CA SER A 16 21.41 5.99 -16.01
C SER A 16 22.19 6.66 -14.84
N ASN A 17 23.10 5.82 -14.27
CA ASN A 17 24.46 6.05 -13.70
C ASN A 17 24.68 6.28 -12.18
N ASN A 18 25.07 5.22 -11.43
CA ASN A 18 26.25 5.21 -10.51
C ASN A 18 26.49 3.80 -9.89
N PRO A 19 27.67 3.13 -10.06
CA PRO A 19 27.97 1.86 -9.41
C PRO A 19 28.95 2.04 -8.24
N ASN A 20 28.47 1.95 -7.00
CA ASN A 20 29.23 1.41 -5.85
C ASN A 20 28.41 1.50 -4.56
N ASN A 21 28.05 0.37 -3.95
CA ASN A 21 28.68 -0.09 -2.70
C ASN A 21 28.10 -1.44 -2.26
N ASN A 22 28.98 -2.29 -1.77
CA ASN A 22 28.74 -3.64 -1.30
C ASN A 22 27.88 -3.65 -0.02
N ASN A 23 26.81 -4.44 -0.01
CA ASN A 23 26.48 -5.26 1.14
C ASN A 23 25.54 -6.40 0.74
N SER A 24 26.05 -7.63 0.81
CA SER A 24 25.27 -8.85 0.64
C SER A 24 24.58 -9.18 1.95
N THR A 25 23.35 -8.71 2.11
CA THR A 25 22.35 -9.32 2.99
C THR A 25 21.02 -9.22 2.27
N ASN A 26 20.70 -10.28 1.51
CA ASN A 26 19.44 -10.58 0.84
C ASN A 26 18.37 -9.47 0.93
N PRO A 27 18.14 -8.66 -0.13
CA PRO A 27 16.79 -8.22 -0.34
C PRO A 27 16.09 -9.49 -0.78
N SER A 28 15.35 -10.15 0.12
CA SER A 28 14.18 -10.88 -0.35
C SER A 28 13.40 -9.85 -1.14
N THR A 29 13.60 -9.85 -2.46
CA THR A 29 12.78 -9.13 -3.41
C THR A 29 11.43 -9.83 -3.32
N THR A 30 10.70 -9.52 -2.25
CA THR A 30 9.25 -9.58 -2.23
C THR A 30 8.90 -8.65 -3.37
N THR A 31 8.78 -9.22 -4.56
CA THR A 31 8.07 -8.62 -5.68
C THR A 31 6.75 -8.22 -5.07
N LYS A 32 6.67 -6.96 -4.60
CA LYS A 32 5.44 -6.39 -4.06
C LYS A 32 4.49 -6.41 -5.25
N THR A 33 3.68 -7.45 -5.33
CA THR A 33 2.57 -7.55 -6.25
C THR A 33 1.66 -6.40 -5.88
N ALA A 34 1.81 -5.30 -6.61
CA ALA A 34 0.99 -4.13 -6.42
C ALA A 34 -0.41 -4.49 -6.91
N ILE A 35 -1.36 -4.60 -6.00
CA ILE A 35 -2.76 -4.86 -6.33
C ILE A 35 -3.43 -3.51 -6.58
N ALA A 36 -4.01 -3.35 -7.76
CA ALA A 36 -4.79 -2.16 -8.07
C ALA A 36 -6.14 -2.22 -7.34
N ILE A 37 -6.44 -1.19 -6.55
CA ILE A 37 -7.74 -1.01 -5.88
C ILE A 37 -8.57 -0.03 -6.72
N ASP A 38 -9.82 -0.40 -7.02
CA ASP A 38 -10.74 0.44 -7.81
C ASP A 38 -11.47 1.44 -6.93
N ASP A 39 -12.05 0.95 -5.83
CA ASP A 39 -12.69 1.77 -4.82
C ASP A 39 -12.50 1.16 -3.43
N CYS A 40 -12.51 2.04 -2.42
CA CYS A 40 -12.40 1.67 -1.03
C CYS A 40 -13.34 2.52 -0.17
N GLN A 41 -13.86 1.89 0.88
CA GLN A 41 -14.69 2.49 1.90
C GLN A 41 -14.04 2.23 3.25
N PHE A 42 -13.95 3.26 4.08
CA PHE A 42 -13.23 3.21 5.35
C PHE A 42 -14.19 3.36 6.53
N HIS A 43 -13.80 2.78 7.65
CA HIS A 43 -14.42 3.05 8.93
C HIS A 43 -14.17 4.50 9.37
N GLN A 44 -15.08 5.06 10.17
CA GLN A 44 -15.01 6.44 10.67
C GLN A 44 -13.76 6.76 11.50
N CYS A 45 -13.06 5.74 11.99
CA CYS A 45 -11.83 5.90 12.76
C CYS A 45 -10.59 6.24 11.91
N VAL A 46 -10.73 6.25 10.58
CA VAL A 46 -9.65 6.52 9.62
C VAL A 46 -9.54 8.02 9.32
N LYS A 47 -8.30 8.53 9.30
CA LYS A 47 -7.97 9.89 8.87
C LYS A 47 -7.88 9.98 7.34
N LEU A 48 -8.98 10.34 6.68
CA LEU A 48 -9.06 10.41 5.22
C LEU A 48 -8.03 11.35 4.58
N SER A 49 -7.70 12.48 5.21
CA SER A 49 -6.72 13.44 4.65
C SER A 49 -5.32 12.84 4.46
N LYS A 50 -4.92 11.90 5.33
CA LYS A 50 -3.64 11.17 5.23
C LYS A 50 -3.68 10.15 4.10
N PHE A 51 -4.83 9.53 3.89
CA PHE A 51 -5.02 8.61 2.78
C PHE A 51 -4.99 9.33 1.44
N GLU A 52 -5.65 10.48 1.32
CA GLU A 52 -5.69 11.25 0.07
C GLU A 52 -4.32 11.80 -0.35
N SER A 53 -3.52 12.29 0.60
CA SER A 53 -2.23 12.92 0.32
C SER A 53 -1.06 11.94 0.24
N GLU A 54 -1.00 10.97 1.17
CA GLU A 54 0.15 10.06 1.33
C GLU A 54 -0.17 8.63 0.89
N HIS A 55 -1.41 8.37 0.44
CA HIS A 55 -1.92 7.00 0.22
C HIS A 55 -1.72 6.12 1.46
N SER A 56 -1.82 6.73 2.65
CA SER A 56 -1.57 6.06 3.92
C SER A 56 -2.78 6.13 4.84
N ILE A 57 -3.23 4.97 5.31
CA ILE A 57 -4.35 4.81 6.22
C ILE A 57 -3.81 4.94 7.65
N SER A 58 -4.23 5.98 8.37
CA SER A 58 -3.95 6.16 9.80
C SER A 58 -5.25 6.17 10.58
N PHE A 59 -5.32 5.41 11.66
CA PHE A 59 -6.55 5.27 12.45
C PHE A 59 -6.28 5.03 13.93
N ILE A 60 -7.33 5.19 14.73
CA ILE A 60 -7.38 4.79 16.13
C ILE A 60 -8.47 3.71 16.23
N PRO A 61 -8.11 2.43 16.44
CA PRO A 61 -9.09 1.35 16.44
C PRO A 61 -10.14 1.54 17.54
N PRO A 62 -11.44 1.28 17.27
CA PRO A 62 -12.42 1.01 18.32
C PRO A 62 -12.02 -0.22 19.13
N ASP A 63 -12.53 -0.33 20.35
CA ASP A 63 -12.33 -1.53 21.16
C ASP A 63 -13.11 -2.72 20.57
N GLY A 64 -12.41 -3.85 20.39
CA GLY A 64 -13.00 -5.09 19.86
C GLY A 64 -12.75 -5.32 18.37
N GLU A 65 -13.52 -6.23 17.79
CA GLU A 65 -13.46 -6.57 16.36
C GLU A 65 -14.28 -5.57 15.54
N PHE A 66 -13.69 -5.05 14.46
CA PHE A 66 -14.38 -4.13 13.57
C PHE A 66 -13.84 -4.23 12.14
N GLU A 67 -14.66 -3.84 11.16
CA GLU A 67 -14.25 -3.74 9.77
C GLU A 67 -13.56 -2.39 9.53
N LEU A 68 -12.26 -2.40 9.26
CA LEU A 68 -11.49 -1.17 9.00
C LEU A 68 -11.79 -0.59 7.61
N MET A 69 -11.85 -1.45 6.60
CA MET A 69 -12.10 -1.04 5.22
C MET A 69 -12.75 -2.16 4.40
N ARG A 70 -13.56 -1.74 3.44
CA ARG A 70 -14.06 -2.56 2.34
C ARG A 70 -13.45 -2.05 1.05
N TYR A 71 -13.02 -2.95 0.18
CA TYR A 71 -12.43 -2.57 -1.10
C TYR A 71 -12.96 -3.44 -2.23
N ARG A 72 -12.86 -2.92 -3.45
CA ARG A 72 -13.13 -3.64 -4.67
C ARG A 72 -11.91 -3.58 -5.59
N THR A 73 -11.58 -4.72 -6.17
CA THR A 73 -10.52 -4.89 -7.16
C THR A 73 -11.07 -5.73 -8.31
N THR A 74 -10.92 -5.23 -9.53
CA THR A 74 -11.32 -5.91 -10.78
C THR A 74 -10.13 -6.41 -11.59
N LYS A 75 -8.91 -6.15 -11.13
CA LYS A 75 -7.65 -6.51 -11.81
C LYS A 75 -6.86 -7.49 -10.94
N ASP A 76 -6.07 -8.35 -11.57
CA ASP A 76 -5.12 -9.24 -10.88
C ASP A 76 -5.78 -10.19 -9.85
N ILE A 77 -6.95 -10.74 -10.19
CA ILE A 77 -7.65 -11.75 -9.39
C ILE A 77 -6.98 -13.12 -9.62
N SER A 78 -6.32 -13.68 -8.60
CA SER A 78 -5.84 -15.06 -8.67
C SER A 78 -7.00 -16.02 -8.42
N LEU A 79 -7.42 -16.72 -9.47
CA LEU A 79 -8.40 -17.80 -9.36
C LEU A 79 -7.72 -19.06 -8.79
N PRO A 80 -8.42 -19.84 -7.95
CA PRO A 80 -7.87 -21.04 -7.30
C PRO A 80 -7.58 -22.18 -8.27
#